data_AF-A0A841E6Y4-F1
#
_entry.id   AF-A0A841E6Y4-F1
#
_cell.length_a   1.000
_cell.length_b   1.000
_cell.length_c   1.000
_cell.angle_alpha   90.00
_cell.angle_beta   90.00
_cell.angle_gamma   90.00
#
_symmetry.space_group_name_H-M   'P 1'
#
loop_
_entity.id
_entity.type
_entity.pdbx_description
1 polymer ?
#
loop_
_entity_poly.entity_id
_entity_poly.type
_entity_poly.pdbx_seq_one_letter_code
_entity_poly.pdbx_strand_id
1 'polypeptide(L)'
;MANDDGAISRRTAVAGALAGIAAAALSGCRGPRWYPSEISPDEYVLRSAITEKRRLIQRYEASIAAGDGPAELLERVAGHHREHLAALRERLPEKPGRPRDADEESPRPSPEPVGDGPVPVEGLQVAEQSAAAARSRQLARLSDSGLAQLVASIGACETGHARLLAEAR
;
A
#
# COMPACT_ATOMS: atom_id res chain seq x y z
N MET A 1 -59.01 -19.09 9.48
CA MET A 1 -58.94 -20.41 10.12
C MET A 1 -57.74 -21.14 9.56
N ALA A 2 -56.99 -21.78 10.44
CA ALA A 2 -55.60 -22.21 10.31
C ALA A 2 -55.30 -23.08 9.07
N ASN A 3 -54.18 -22.78 8.42
CA ASN A 3 -53.37 -23.77 7.72
C ASN A 3 -52.22 -24.12 8.67
N ASP A 4 -51.98 -25.40 8.91
CA ASP A 4 -50.60 -25.88 9.02
C ASP A 4 -50.55 -27.40 8.88
N ASP A 5 -49.63 -27.78 7.98
CA ASP A 5 -49.45 -29.09 7.40
C ASP A 5 -48.75 -30.06 8.35
N GLY A 6 -49.38 -31.23 8.54
CA GLY A 6 -48.73 -32.38 9.15
C GLY A 6 -48.32 -33.38 8.09
N ALA A 7 -47.02 -33.50 7.81
CA ALA A 7 -46.47 -34.74 7.27
C ALA A 7 -44.99 -34.91 7.68
N ILE A 8 -44.79 -35.81 8.63
CA ILE A 8 -43.50 -36.31 9.11
C ILE A 8 -42.84 -37.12 7.98
N SER A 9 -41.67 -36.68 7.51
CA SER A 9 -40.83 -37.50 6.62
C SER A 9 -39.86 -38.34 7.42
N ARG A 10 -40.09 -39.66 7.39
CA ARG A 10 -39.23 -40.70 7.94
C ARG A 10 -38.17 -41.06 6.89
N ARG A 11 -36.88 -41.03 7.27
CA ARG A 11 -35.92 -42.12 7.06
C ARG A 11 -34.51 -41.72 7.51
N THR A 12 -34.11 -42.37 8.59
CA THR A 12 -32.75 -42.63 9.03
C THR A 12 -31.92 -43.31 7.94
N ALA A 13 -30.71 -42.81 7.71
CA ALA A 13 -29.59 -43.61 7.21
C ALA A 13 -28.31 -43.07 7.86
N VAL A 14 -27.79 -43.83 8.83
CA VAL A 14 -26.44 -43.68 9.39
C VAL A 14 -25.65 -44.92 8.93
N ALA A 15 -24.34 -44.71 8.72
CA ALA A 15 -23.27 -45.65 8.38
C ALA A 15 -22.91 -45.66 6.88
N GLY A 16 -21.66 -45.46 6.47
CA GLY A 16 -20.41 -45.31 7.20
C GLY A 16 -19.21 -45.37 6.24
N ALA A 17 -18.08 -44.83 6.71
CA ALA A 17 -16.68 -45.08 6.35
C ALA A 17 -16.22 -44.91 4.88
N LEU A 18 -15.19 -44.08 4.66
CA LEU A 18 -13.79 -44.51 4.47
C LEU A 18 -12.88 -43.32 4.10
N ALA A 19 -11.62 -43.42 4.53
CA ALA A 19 -10.57 -42.44 4.43
C ALA A 19 -10.30 -41.93 3.00
N GLY A 20 -10.04 -40.63 2.88
CA GLY A 20 -9.62 -39.98 1.63
C GLY A 20 -8.83 -38.71 1.93
N ILE A 21 -7.52 -38.88 2.08
CA ILE A 21 -6.42 -37.98 1.76
C ILE A 21 -6.72 -36.46 1.81
N ALA A 22 -6.05 -35.80 2.75
CA ALA A 22 -5.83 -34.37 2.76
C ALA A 22 -5.28 -33.87 1.41
N ALA A 23 -6.10 -33.13 0.66
CA ALA A 23 -5.63 -32.18 -0.33
C ALA A 23 -5.90 -30.79 0.22
N ALA A 24 -4.86 -30.16 0.75
CA ALA A 24 -4.84 -28.75 1.09
C ALA A 24 -5.08 -27.92 -0.18
N ALA A 25 -6.33 -27.65 -0.51
CA ALA A 25 -6.68 -26.55 -1.39
C ALA A 25 -6.69 -25.26 -0.56
N LEU A 26 -5.50 -24.76 -0.23
CA LEU A 26 -5.31 -23.33 0.07
C LEU A 26 -5.48 -22.55 -1.25
N SER A 27 -6.63 -22.67 -1.91
CA SER A 27 -7.03 -21.76 -2.97
C SER A 27 -7.48 -20.48 -2.27
N GLY A 28 -6.50 -19.65 -1.88
CA GLY A 28 -6.79 -18.28 -1.51
C GLY A 28 -7.58 -17.64 -2.64
N CYS A 29 -8.78 -17.17 -2.34
CA CYS A 29 -9.65 -16.46 -3.27
C CYS A 29 -8.97 -15.16 -3.73
N ARG A 30 -8.03 -15.26 -4.67
CA ARG A 30 -7.47 -14.11 -5.36
C ARG A 30 -8.18 -14.07 -6.71
N GLY A 31 -9.36 -13.45 -6.71
CA GLY A 31 -10.07 -13.13 -7.95
C GLY A 31 -9.16 -12.38 -8.94
N PRO A 32 -9.49 -12.39 -10.24
CA PRO A 32 -8.64 -11.81 -11.26
C PRO A 32 -8.37 -10.35 -10.94
N ARG A 33 -7.11 -10.03 -10.63
CA ARG A 33 -6.68 -8.66 -10.36
C ARG A 33 -6.32 -8.04 -11.69
N TRP A 34 -7.04 -6.97 -12.05
CA TRP A 34 -6.80 -6.25 -13.29
C TRP A 34 -5.58 -5.34 -13.15
N TYR A 35 -4.63 -5.49 -14.07
CA TYR A 35 -3.47 -4.63 -14.26
C TYR A 35 -3.42 -4.25 -15.75
N PRO A 36 -2.92 -3.05 -16.12
CA PRO A 36 -2.64 -2.76 -17.52
C PRO A 36 -1.73 -3.86 -18.09
N SER A 37 -2.05 -4.39 -19.27
CA SER A 37 -1.41 -5.59 -19.84
C SER A 37 0.09 -5.44 -20.11
N GLU A 38 0.62 -4.22 -20.06
CA GLU A 38 1.99 -3.86 -20.39
C GLU A 38 2.93 -3.78 -19.17
N ILE A 39 2.40 -3.81 -17.95
CA ILE A 39 3.20 -3.70 -16.71
C ILE A 39 2.93 -4.85 -15.76
N SER A 40 3.98 -5.31 -15.08
CA SER A 40 3.83 -6.38 -14.10
C SER A 40 3.04 -5.89 -12.86
N PRO A 41 2.39 -6.79 -12.12
CA PRO A 41 1.76 -6.47 -10.83
C PRO A 41 2.68 -5.73 -9.85
N ASP A 42 3.95 -6.14 -9.80
CA ASP A 42 4.96 -5.56 -8.90
C ASP A 42 5.38 -4.16 -9.39
N GLU A 43 5.53 -3.97 -10.71
CA GLU A 43 5.81 -2.65 -11.29
C GLU A 43 4.66 -1.67 -11.02
N TYR A 44 3.41 -2.11 -11.13
CA TYR A 44 2.25 -1.29 -10.80
C TYR A 44 2.27 -0.83 -9.33
N VAL A 45 2.56 -1.76 -8.41
CA VAL A 45 2.69 -1.44 -6.98
C VAL A 45 3.85 -0.47 -6.74
N LEU A 46 4.99 -0.68 -7.39
CA LEU A 46 6.15 0.18 -7.30
C LEU A 46 5.85 1.62 -7.77
N ARG A 47 5.21 1.77 -8.93
CA ARG A 47 4.82 3.09 -9.48
C ARG A 47 3.81 3.80 -8.56
N SER A 48 2.90 3.07 -7.94
CA SER A 48 1.98 3.61 -6.92
C SER A 48 2.74 4.11 -5.70
N ALA A 49 3.69 3.33 -5.16
CA ALA A 49 4.49 3.72 -4.00
C ALA A 49 5.36 4.95 -4.29
N ILE A 50 5.94 5.06 -5.50
CA ILE A 50 6.67 6.25 -5.96
C ILE A 50 5.76 7.48 -5.97
N THR A 51 4.55 7.36 -6.51
CA THR A 51 3.58 8.47 -6.58
C THR A 51 3.18 8.94 -5.18
N GLU A 52 2.88 8.00 -4.27
CA GLU A 52 2.56 8.29 -2.87
C GLU A 52 3.73 8.99 -2.16
N LYS A 53 4.96 8.51 -2.36
CA LYS A 53 6.16 9.09 -1.73
C LYS A 53 6.40 10.53 -2.17
N ARG A 54 6.22 10.84 -3.47
CA ARG A 54 6.35 12.22 -3.99
C ARG A 54 5.33 13.17 -3.37
N ARG A 55 4.07 12.74 -3.26
CA ARG A 55 3.02 13.55 -2.61
C ARG A 55 3.36 13.83 -1.14
N LEU A 56 3.90 12.83 -0.43
CA LEU A 56 4.30 13.01 0.95
C LEU A 56 5.47 14.01 1.07
N ILE A 57 6.48 13.93 0.18
CA ILE A 57 7.58 14.91 0.12
C ILE A 57 7.04 16.33 -0.11
N GLN A 58 6.11 16.51 -1.07
CA GLN A 58 5.53 17.82 -1.35
C GLN A 58 4.82 18.43 -0.14
N ARG A 59 4.10 17.63 0.65
CA ARG A 59 3.47 18.11 1.89
C ARG A 59 4.51 18.55 2.93
N TYR A 60 5.59 17.79 3.10
CA TYR A 60 6.68 18.21 3.99
C TYR A 60 7.30 19.52 3.52
N GLU A 61 7.61 19.65 2.23
CA GLU A 61 8.19 20.86 1.65
C GLU A 61 7.25 22.07 1.82
N ALA A 62 5.95 21.88 1.64
CA ALA A 62 4.95 22.92 1.87
C ALA A 62 4.88 23.35 3.34
N SER A 63 4.84 22.39 4.29
CA SER A 63 4.84 22.70 5.73
C SER A 63 6.15 23.38 6.19
N ILE A 64 7.30 22.95 5.66
CA ILE A 64 8.59 23.61 5.93
C ILE A 64 8.57 25.05 5.44
N ALA A 65 8.10 25.29 4.20
CA ALA A 65 8.01 26.63 3.63
C ALA A 65 7.03 27.54 4.40
N ALA A 66 5.98 26.97 4.99
CA ALA A 66 5.03 27.69 5.83
C ALA A 66 5.53 27.95 7.27
N GLY A 67 6.62 27.28 7.70
CA GLY A 67 7.10 27.34 9.08
C GLY A 67 6.25 26.53 10.07
N ASP A 68 5.47 25.56 9.58
CA ASP A 68 4.55 24.77 10.38
C ASP A 68 5.25 23.58 11.05
N GLY A 69 5.87 23.83 12.20
CA GLY A 69 6.49 22.83 13.06
C GLY A 69 8.00 22.97 13.20
N PRO A 70 8.66 22.01 13.89
CA PRO A 70 10.10 22.06 14.14
C PRO A 70 10.90 21.81 12.84
N ALA A 71 11.44 22.90 12.26
CA ALA A 71 12.11 22.88 10.96
C ALA A 71 13.17 21.78 10.81
N GLU A 72 14.08 21.63 11.77
CA GLU A 72 15.15 20.61 11.70
C GLU A 72 14.61 19.18 11.64
N LEU A 73 13.51 18.89 12.36
CA LEU A 73 12.88 17.58 12.33
C LEU A 73 12.22 17.34 10.97
N LEU A 74 11.46 18.33 10.47
CA LEU A 74 10.77 18.22 9.20
C LEU A 74 11.73 18.07 8.03
N GLU A 75 12.82 18.83 8.00
CA GLU A 75 13.88 18.73 6.98
C GLU A 75 14.54 17.35 7.00
N ARG A 76 14.86 16.82 8.20
CA ARG A 76 15.43 15.49 8.36
C ARG A 76 14.51 14.40 7.81
N VAL A 77 13.22 14.44 8.17
CA VAL A 77 12.26 13.44 7.68
C VAL A 77 12.02 13.56 6.18
N ALA A 78 11.92 14.79 5.65
CA ALA A 78 11.86 15.03 4.21
C ALA A 78 13.10 14.46 3.48
N GLY A 79 14.30 14.59 4.07
CA GLY A 79 15.53 13.96 3.60
C GLY A 79 15.40 12.44 3.46
N HIS A 80 14.98 11.75 4.51
CA HIS A 80 14.75 10.30 4.47
C HIS A 80 13.73 9.90 3.39
N HIS A 81 12.67 10.68 3.18
CA HIS A 81 11.71 10.38 2.11
C HIS A 81 12.31 10.49 0.70
N ARG A 82 13.22 11.44 0.46
CA ARG A 82 13.92 11.54 -0.82
C ARG A 82 14.83 10.34 -1.06
N GLU A 83 15.51 9.86 -0.03
CA GLU A 83 16.31 8.62 -0.08
C GLU A 83 15.42 7.40 -0.39
N HIS A 84 14.27 7.27 0.27
CA HIS A 84 13.30 6.21 -0.05
C HIS A 84 12.80 6.29 -1.50
N LEU A 85 12.53 7.50 -2.00
CA LEU A 85 12.09 7.71 -3.38
C LEU A 85 13.18 7.28 -4.38
N ALA A 86 14.44 7.59 -4.11
CA ALA A 86 15.57 7.15 -4.93
C ALA A 86 15.67 5.62 -4.95
N ALA A 87 15.64 4.97 -3.77
CA ALA A 87 15.69 3.52 -3.65
C ALA A 87 14.51 2.82 -4.36
N LEU A 88 13.30 3.39 -4.33
CA LEU A 88 12.16 2.87 -5.10
C LEU A 88 12.39 3.03 -6.61
N ARG A 89 12.82 4.20 -7.06
CA ARG A 89 13.09 4.46 -8.49
C ARG A 89 14.15 3.52 -9.05
N GLU A 90 15.16 3.16 -8.26
CA GLU A 90 16.20 2.19 -8.63
C GLU A 90 15.64 0.82 -9.00
N ARG A 91 14.48 0.43 -8.44
CA ARG A 91 13.82 -0.86 -8.71
C ARG A 91 12.90 -0.86 -9.93
N LEU A 92 12.70 0.28 -10.60
CA LEU A 92 11.92 0.30 -11.84
C LEU A 92 12.65 -0.51 -12.93
N PRO A 93 11.94 -1.36 -13.69
CA PRO A 93 12.55 -2.11 -14.77
C PRO A 93 13.10 -1.16 -15.83
N GLU A 94 14.27 -1.48 -16.37
CA GLU A 94 14.84 -0.75 -17.50
C GLU A 94 14.01 -1.02 -18.76
N LYS A 95 13.59 0.05 -19.45
CA LYS A 95 12.94 -0.06 -20.76
C LYS A 95 13.95 0.25 -21.86
N PRO A 96 14.25 -0.70 -22.76
CA PRO A 96 15.15 -0.44 -23.88
C PRO A 96 14.64 0.73 -24.72
N GLY A 97 15.49 1.73 -24.99
CA GLY A 97 15.17 2.85 -25.89
C GLY A 97 14.31 3.97 -25.30
N ARG A 98 13.96 3.95 -24.00
CA ARG A 98 13.24 5.03 -23.33
C ARG A 98 14.06 5.58 -22.16
N PRO A 99 14.32 6.90 -22.08
CA PRO A 99 14.95 7.51 -20.90
C PRO A 99 14.14 7.20 -19.64
N ARG A 100 14.82 6.94 -18.52
CA ARG A 100 14.20 6.60 -17.22
C ARG A 100 13.18 7.66 -16.76
N ASP A 101 13.35 8.91 -17.19
CA ASP A 101 12.48 10.05 -16.89
C ASP A 101 11.19 10.09 -17.74
N ALA A 102 11.13 9.39 -18.88
CA ALA A 102 9.97 9.41 -19.77
C ALA A 102 8.84 8.45 -19.34
N ASP A 103 9.05 7.70 -18.25
CA ASP A 103 8.07 6.78 -17.66
C ASP A 103 7.19 7.42 -16.58
N GLU A 104 7.29 8.75 -16.43
CA GLU A 104 6.52 9.55 -15.47
C GLU A 104 5.03 9.69 -15.85
N GLU A 105 4.62 9.30 -17.07
CA GLU A 105 3.29 9.64 -17.60
C GLU A 105 2.34 8.43 -17.83
N SER A 106 1.40 8.26 -16.88
CA SER A 106 -0.04 7.84 -16.97
C SER A 106 -0.47 6.33 -17.01
N PRO A 107 -1.73 5.97 -16.59
CA PRO A 107 -2.92 6.80 -16.31
C PRO A 107 -3.58 6.70 -14.90
N ARG A 108 -4.37 7.73 -14.57
CA ARG A 108 -5.27 7.85 -13.39
C ARG A 108 -6.68 7.27 -13.70
N PRO A 109 -7.44 6.82 -12.69
CA PRO A 109 -8.27 7.74 -11.93
C PRO A 109 -7.96 7.62 -10.43
N SER A 110 -7.62 8.73 -9.80
CA SER A 110 -7.70 8.86 -8.35
C SER A 110 -8.47 10.13 -8.05
N PRO A 111 -9.29 10.13 -7.00
CA PRO A 111 -10.06 11.31 -6.58
C PRO A 111 -9.13 12.51 -6.44
N GLU A 112 -9.70 13.71 -6.58
CA GLU A 112 -8.99 14.99 -6.43
C GLU A 112 -8.00 14.92 -5.26
N PRO A 113 -6.75 15.37 -5.47
CA PRO A 113 -5.76 15.30 -4.41
C PRO A 113 -6.27 16.07 -3.20
N VAL A 114 -6.23 15.42 -2.03
CA VAL A 114 -6.18 16.13 -0.75
C VAL A 114 -5.06 17.15 -0.91
N GLY A 115 -5.41 18.44 -0.85
CA GLY A 115 -4.56 19.53 -1.34
C GLY A 115 -3.11 19.42 -0.89
N ASP A 116 -2.19 19.72 -1.81
CA ASP A 116 -0.74 19.70 -1.58
C ASP A 116 -0.25 20.94 -0.79
N GLY A 117 -1.16 21.59 -0.06
CA GLY A 117 -0.86 22.74 0.79
C GLY A 117 -0.15 22.34 2.08
N PRO A 118 0.36 23.33 2.83
CA PRO A 118 0.94 23.08 4.15
C PRO A 118 -0.11 22.45 5.05
N VAL A 119 0.35 21.51 5.87
CA VAL A 119 -0.45 20.89 6.91
C VAL A 119 0.28 21.01 8.25
N PRO A 120 -0.45 21.14 9.37
CA PRO A 120 0.18 21.17 10.68
C PRO A 120 0.85 19.81 10.97
N VAL A 121 1.69 19.77 12.00
CA VAL A 121 2.47 18.57 12.40
C VAL A 121 1.56 17.35 12.63
N GLU A 122 0.34 17.56 13.14
CA GLU A 122 -0.65 16.49 13.30
C GLU A 122 -1.06 15.89 11.96
N GLY A 123 -1.21 16.73 10.93
CA GLY A 123 -1.51 16.32 9.57
C GLY A 123 -0.38 15.51 8.95
N LEU A 124 0.88 15.91 9.17
CA LEU A 124 2.04 15.13 8.76
C LEU A 124 2.10 13.78 9.46
N GLN A 125 1.80 13.72 10.76
CA GLN A 125 1.75 12.44 11.48
C GLN A 125 0.71 11.49 10.89
N VAL A 126 -0.50 11.99 10.63
CA VAL A 126 -1.57 11.17 10.01
C VAL A 126 -1.15 10.71 8.61
N ALA A 127 -0.44 11.56 7.87
CA ALA A 127 0.09 11.20 6.55
C ALA A 127 1.13 10.06 6.65
N GLU A 128 2.04 10.09 7.61
CA GLU A 128 3.01 9.01 7.86
C GLU A 128 2.34 7.70 8.25
N GLN A 129 1.36 7.73 9.16
CA GLN A 129 0.60 6.54 9.56
C GLN A 129 -0.15 5.95 8.36
N SER A 130 -0.74 6.80 7.53
CA SER A 130 -1.44 6.40 6.32
C SER A 130 -0.50 5.77 5.29
N ALA A 131 0.71 6.32 5.14
CA ALA A 131 1.75 5.78 4.29
C ALA A 131 2.21 4.41 4.78
N ALA A 132 2.52 4.26 6.08
CA ALA A 132 2.92 2.99 6.66
C ALA A 132 1.84 1.91 6.48
N ALA A 133 0.56 2.25 6.69
CA ALA A 133 -0.56 1.35 6.44
C ALA A 133 -0.69 0.98 4.94
N ALA A 134 -0.37 1.90 4.03
CA ALA A 134 -0.32 1.62 2.60
C ALA A 134 0.79 0.61 2.25
N ARG A 135 1.98 0.71 2.86
CA ARG A 135 3.08 -0.26 2.68
C ARG A 135 2.63 -1.66 3.06
N SER A 136 1.96 -1.84 4.19
CA SER A 136 1.41 -3.15 4.60
C SER A 136 0.44 -3.74 3.56
N ARG A 137 -0.43 -2.92 2.96
CA ARG A 137 -1.34 -3.36 1.89
C ARG A 137 -0.59 -3.68 0.59
N GLN A 138 0.48 -2.95 0.29
CA GLN A 138 1.33 -3.17 -0.88
C GLN A 138 2.13 -4.47 -0.75
N LEU A 139 2.68 -4.77 0.43
CA LEU A 139 3.39 -6.03 0.71
C LEU A 139 2.57 -7.27 0.36
N ALA A 140 1.27 -7.28 0.68
CA ALA A 140 0.37 -8.38 0.34
C ALA A 140 0.17 -8.58 -1.19
N ARG A 141 0.65 -7.63 -2.00
CA ARG A 141 0.52 -7.62 -3.47
C ARG A 141 1.81 -7.96 -4.22
N LEU A 142 2.96 -7.88 -3.56
CA LEU A 142 4.27 -8.07 -4.17
C LEU A 142 4.64 -9.55 -4.26
N SER A 143 5.29 -9.93 -5.37
CA SER A 143 5.86 -11.27 -5.56
C SER A 143 7.39 -11.25 -5.42
N ASP A 144 8.05 -10.16 -5.82
CA ASP A 144 9.50 -9.97 -5.68
C ASP A 144 9.89 -9.71 -4.21
N SER A 145 10.74 -10.59 -3.67
CA SER A 145 11.14 -10.55 -2.26
C SER A 145 12.03 -9.34 -1.94
N GLY A 146 12.90 -8.93 -2.87
CA GLY A 146 13.78 -7.78 -2.69
C GLY A 146 13.01 -6.47 -2.65
N LEU A 147 11.96 -6.33 -3.46
CA LEU A 147 11.05 -5.20 -3.46
C LEU A 147 10.12 -5.25 -2.24
N ALA A 148 9.63 -6.42 -1.86
CA ALA A 148 8.86 -6.59 -0.62
C ALA A 148 9.68 -6.16 0.61
N GLN A 149 10.95 -6.56 0.71
CA GLN A 149 11.83 -6.15 1.80
C GLN A 149 12.01 -4.62 1.83
N LEU A 150 12.24 -4.00 0.67
CA LEU A 150 12.37 -2.53 0.58
C LEU A 150 11.09 -1.81 1.00
N VAL A 151 9.93 -2.26 0.53
CA VAL A 151 8.63 -1.66 0.91
C VAL A 151 8.36 -1.83 2.41
N ALA A 152 8.74 -2.97 2.98
CA ALA A 152 8.62 -3.23 4.42
C ALA A 152 9.52 -2.30 5.25
N SER A 153 10.79 -2.13 4.86
CA SER A 153 11.71 -1.22 5.56
C SER A 153 11.24 0.22 5.50
N ILE A 154 10.72 0.66 4.34
CA ILE A 154 10.11 1.99 4.19
C ILE A 154 8.91 2.16 5.14
N GLY A 155 8.03 1.17 5.23
CA GLY A 155 6.88 1.22 6.15
C GLY A 155 7.27 1.28 7.63
N ALA A 156 8.36 0.60 8.00
CA ALA A 156 8.93 0.71 9.34
C ALA A 156 9.48 2.12 9.61
N CYS A 157 10.19 2.72 8.65
CA CYS A 157 10.66 4.10 8.74
C CYS A 157 9.49 5.10 8.89
N GLU A 158 8.45 4.97 8.07
CA GLU A 158 7.24 5.82 8.12
C GLU A 158 6.53 5.69 9.49
N THR A 159 6.49 4.50 10.08
CA THR A 159 6.00 4.31 11.46
C THR A 159 6.86 5.06 12.48
N GLY A 160 8.18 5.02 12.33
CA GLY A 160 9.12 5.78 13.15
C GLY A 160 8.97 7.29 12.99
N HIS A 161 8.74 7.77 11.76
CA HIS A 161 8.48 9.18 11.47
C HIS A 161 7.19 9.65 12.15
N ALA A 162 6.11 8.87 12.06
CA ALA A 162 4.86 9.16 12.78
C ALA A 162 5.07 9.26 14.30
N ARG A 163 5.91 8.39 14.88
CA ARG A 163 6.27 8.43 16.31
C ARG A 163 7.01 9.71 16.66
N LEU A 164 8.04 10.08 15.89
CA LEU A 164 8.83 11.30 16.12
C LEU A 164 7.96 12.56 16.03
N LEU A 165 7.07 12.64 15.04
CA LEU A 165 6.14 13.75 14.92
C LEU A 165 5.16 13.83 16.09
N ALA A 166 4.73 12.69 16.64
CA ALA A 166 3.85 12.67 17.81
C ALA A 166 4.55 13.20 19.08
N GLU A 167 5.85 12.98 19.21
CA GLU A 167 6.67 13.44 20.34
C GLU A 167 7.07 14.90 20.23
N ALA A 168 7.05 15.47 19.02
CA ALA A 168 7.44 16.84 18.74
C ALA A 168 6.27 17.85 18.81
N ARG A 169 5.10 17.40 19.26
CA ARG A 169 3.92 18.23 19.52
C ARG A 169 4.02 18.94 20.86
#